data_AF-A0A959XL07-F1
#
_entry.id   AF-A0A959XL07-F1
#
_cell.length_a   1.000
_cell.length_b   1.000
_cell.length_c   1.000
_cell.angle_alpha   90.00
_cell.angle_beta   90.00
_cell.angle_gamma   90.00
#
_symmetry.space_group_name_H-M   'P 1'
#
loop_
_entity.id
_entity.type
_entity.pdbx_description
1 polymer ?
#
loop_
_entity_poly.entity_id
_entity_poly.type
_entity_poly.pdbx_seq_one_letter_code
_entity_poly.pdbx_strand_id
1 'polypeptide(L)'
;DDWCIAQIAKSVGNTEVEKEYLSRSENFKNLYDPKIGYMRPKLSDGKFRKEFDPLDTHGQGFIEGNAWNYGLYVPQNLDEMVQMMGGKERFSKHLDSLFTMELDDKYIEKNEDITRDGIMGNYVQGNEPGHHIPYLYNWTGKDYKTQERVRIIMDKMYGPKQDGLCGND
;
A
#
# COMPACT_ATOMS: atom_id res chain seq x y z
N ASP A 1 -6.59 4.68 -11.56
CA ASP A 1 -7.57 5.00 -12.62
C ASP A 1 -6.98 5.76 -13.80
N ASP A 2 -6.40 6.94 -13.59
CA ASP A 2 -5.90 7.76 -14.71
C ASP A 2 -4.93 7.00 -15.65
N TRP A 3 -4.06 6.15 -15.10
CA TRP A 3 -3.20 5.30 -15.92
C TRP A 3 -3.99 4.35 -16.84
N CYS A 4 -5.08 3.75 -16.36
CA CYS A 4 -5.94 2.86 -17.16
C CYS A 4 -6.62 3.63 -18.29
N ILE A 5 -7.10 4.86 -18.02
CA ILE A 5 -7.68 5.74 -19.03
C ILE A 5 -6.63 6.05 -20.11
N ALA A 6 -5.38 6.35 -19.71
CA ALA A 6 -4.29 6.56 -20.65
C ALA A 6 -4.01 5.32 -21.52
N GLN A 7 -4.06 4.10 -20.97
CA GLN A 7 -3.88 2.88 -21.76
C GLN A 7 -5.02 2.65 -22.77
N ILE A 8 -6.26 2.95 -22.39
CA ILE A 8 -7.41 2.87 -23.30
C ILE A 8 -7.26 3.92 -24.43
N ALA A 9 -6.94 5.16 -24.08
CA ALA A 9 -6.72 6.23 -25.06
C ALA A 9 -5.61 5.89 -26.06
N LYS A 10 -4.50 5.33 -25.57
CA LYS A 10 -3.41 4.81 -26.39
C LYS A 10 -3.89 3.74 -27.37
N SER A 11 -4.73 2.80 -26.92
CA SER A 11 -5.22 1.71 -27.77
C SER A 11 -6.08 2.16 -28.95
N VAL A 12 -6.71 3.34 -28.85
CA VAL A 12 -7.54 3.93 -29.92
C VAL A 12 -6.85 5.08 -30.66
N GLY A 13 -5.55 5.31 -30.39
CA GLY A 13 -4.76 6.37 -31.05
C GLY A 13 -5.10 7.80 -30.58
N ASN A 14 -5.79 7.97 -29.45
CA ASN A 14 -6.09 9.30 -28.90
C ASN A 14 -4.92 9.83 -28.08
N THR A 15 -3.93 10.40 -28.77
CA THR A 15 -2.69 10.88 -28.15
C THR A 15 -2.84 12.09 -27.21
N GLU A 16 -3.90 12.89 -27.36
CA GLU A 16 -4.17 14.02 -26.47
C GLU A 16 -4.61 13.52 -25.09
N VAL A 17 -5.61 12.64 -25.06
CA VAL A 17 -6.12 12.03 -23.82
C VAL A 17 -5.07 11.13 -23.18
N GLU A 18 -4.31 10.36 -23.98
CA GLU A 18 -3.18 9.57 -23.46
C GLU A 18 -2.21 10.44 -22.66
N LYS A 19 -1.75 11.57 -23.22
CA LYS A 19 -0.79 12.46 -22.56
C LYS A 19 -1.35 13.09 -21.30
N GLU A 20 -2.59 13.58 -21.35
CA GLU A 20 -3.24 14.19 -20.18
C GLU A 20 -3.32 13.20 -19.01
N TYR A 21 -3.87 12.02 -19.27
CA TYR A 21 -4.12 11.04 -18.22
C TYR A 21 -2.83 10.34 -17.76
N LEU A 22 -1.83 10.18 -18.63
CA LEU A 22 -0.53 9.69 -18.21
C LEU A 22 0.15 10.68 -17.26
N SER A 23 0.08 11.99 -17.54
CA SER A 23 0.56 13.03 -16.62
C SER A 23 -0.15 12.98 -15.26
N ARG A 24 -1.48 12.88 -15.26
CA ARG A 24 -2.26 12.78 -14.01
C ARG A 24 -2.00 11.49 -13.24
N SER A 25 -1.65 10.40 -13.92
CA SER A 25 -1.32 9.13 -13.26
C SER A 25 -0.09 9.20 -12.34
N GLU A 26 0.73 10.25 -12.49
CA GLU A 26 1.91 10.53 -11.67
C GLU A 26 1.60 11.39 -10.43
N ASN A 27 0.33 11.76 -10.20
CA ASN A 27 -0.09 12.61 -9.08
C ASN A 27 0.22 12.04 -7.68
N PHE A 28 0.46 10.72 -7.57
CA PHE A 28 0.91 10.10 -6.31
C PHE A 28 2.18 10.76 -5.76
N LYS A 29 3.08 11.24 -6.64
CA LYS A 29 4.31 11.95 -6.27
C LYS A 29 4.03 13.22 -5.47
N ASN A 30 2.88 13.85 -5.68
CA ASN A 30 2.52 15.08 -4.97
C ASN A 30 2.25 14.84 -3.49
N LEU A 31 1.96 13.61 -3.07
CA LEU A 31 1.61 13.28 -1.69
C LEU A 31 2.76 12.59 -0.93
N TYR A 32 3.85 12.22 -1.59
CA TYR A 32 5.00 11.64 -0.91
C TYR A 32 5.78 12.71 -0.14
N ASP A 33 5.87 12.56 1.19
CA ASP A 33 6.70 13.39 2.05
C ASP A 33 8.06 12.70 2.27
N PRO A 34 9.13 13.10 1.56
CA PRO A 34 10.43 12.44 1.66
C PRO A 34 11.08 12.60 3.04
N LYS A 35 10.63 13.54 3.88
CA LYS A 35 11.18 13.73 5.22
C LYS A 35 10.79 12.60 6.17
N ILE A 36 9.57 12.08 6.02
CA ILE A 36 9.07 10.97 6.83
C ILE A 36 9.01 9.64 6.06
N GLY A 37 9.06 9.69 4.73
CA GLY A 37 9.09 8.51 3.87
C GLY A 37 7.73 7.87 3.61
N TYR A 38 6.63 8.62 3.77
CA TYR A 38 5.27 8.14 3.58
C TYR A 38 4.47 9.08 2.68
N MET A 39 3.40 8.54 2.09
CA MET A 39 2.31 9.37 1.58
C MET A 39 1.67 10.11 2.76
N ARG A 40 1.46 11.42 2.61
CA ARG A 40 0.93 12.29 3.66
C ARG A 40 -0.07 13.28 3.08
N PRO A 41 -1.24 13.48 3.70
CA PRO A 41 -2.20 14.45 3.23
C PRO A 41 -1.62 15.86 3.13
N LYS A 42 -2.00 16.57 2.06
CA LYS A 42 -1.76 18.01 1.91
C LYS A 42 -3.05 18.79 2.17
N LEU A 43 -2.91 19.93 2.84
CA LEU A 43 -3.98 20.91 3.00
C LEU A 43 -4.16 21.69 1.69
N SER A 44 -5.25 22.44 1.58
CA SER A 44 -5.54 23.28 0.42
C SER A 44 -4.48 24.35 0.16
N ASP A 45 -3.68 24.72 1.17
CA ASP A 45 -2.53 25.63 1.03
C ASP A 45 -1.24 24.94 0.53
N GLY A 46 -1.33 23.65 0.18
CA GLY A 46 -0.24 22.85 -0.37
C GLY A 46 0.73 22.28 0.68
N LYS A 47 0.56 22.60 1.96
CA LYS A 47 1.42 22.08 3.03
C LYS A 47 0.97 20.70 3.47
N PHE A 48 1.94 19.85 3.80
CA PHE A 48 1.66 18.59 4.48
C PHE A 48 1.01 18.84 5.84
N ARG A 49 0.00 18.04 6.18
CA ARG A 49 -0.71 18.12 7.46
C ARG A 49 0.25 17.83 8.61
N LYS A 50 0.48 18.80 9.50
CA LYS A 50 1.45 18.73 10.59
C LYS A 50 1.22 17.55 11.54
N GLU A 51 0.01 17.43 12.08
CA GLU A 51 -0.39 16.30 12.92
C GLU A 51 -0.68 15.10 12.02
N PHE A 52 0.24 14.13 12.04
CA PHE A 52 0.16 12.96 11.19
C PHE A 52 0.80 11.78 11.90
N ASP A 53 0.02 10.71 12.05
CA ASP A 53 0.49 9.41 12.52
C ASP A 53 0.38 8.42 11.36
N PRO A 54 1.51 7.88 10.84
CA PRO A 54 1.47 6.97 9.70
C PRO A 54 0.81 5.62 10.01
N LEU A 55 0.63 5.26 11.29
CA LEU A 55 0.02 4.00 11.73
C LEU A 55 -1.48 4.13 12.00
N ASP A 56 -1.97 5.34 12.26
CA ASP A 56 -3.37 5.59 12.57
C ASP A 56 -4.26 5.43 11.34
N THR A 57 -5.35 4.69 11.52
CA THR A 57 -6.32 4.32 10.48
C THR A 57 -7.49 5.29 10.41
N HIS A 58 -7.60 6.21 11.38
CA HIS A 58 -8.73 7.14 11.46
C HIS A 58 -8.31 8.59 11.23
N GLY A 59 -9.01 9.29 10.34
CA GLY A 59 -8.83 10.72 10.14
C GLY A 59 -7.50 11.14 9.51
N GLN A 60 -6.61 10.21 9.13
CA GLN A 60 -5.29 10.49 8.53
C GLN A 60 -5.29 10.60 7.00
N GLY A 61 -6.47 10.63 6.37
CA GLY A 61 -6.60 10.72 4.90
C GLY A 61 -6.43 9.39 4.17
N PHE A 62 -6.60 8.27 4.89
CA PHE A 62 -6.69 6.92 4.36
C PHE A 62 -8.05 6.31 4.73
N ILE A 63 -8.54 5.38 3.92
CA ILE A 63 -9.84 4.72 4.12
C ILE A 63 -9.53 3.31 4.63
N GLU A 64 -9.99 2.96 5.83
CA GLU A 64 -9.87 1.59 6.41
C GLU A 64 -8.43 1.02 6.45
N GLY A 65 -7.44 1.91 6.43
CA GLY A 65 -6.02 1.57 6.41
C GLY A 65 -5.19 2.78 6.82
N ASN A 66 -3.87 2.65 6.70
CA ASN A 66 -2.93 3.68 7.12
C ASN A 66 -1.85 3.92 6.05
N ALA A 67 -0.89 4.79 6.36
CA ALA A 67 0.13 5.22 5.41
C ALA A 67 1.09 4.10 4.99
N TRP A 68 1.22 3.04 5.80
CA TRP A 68 2.07 1.89 5.49
C TRP A 68 1.47 1.00 4.41
N ASN A 69 0.14 0.85 4.41
CA ASN A 69 -0.56 0.03 3.42
C ASN A 69 -0.83 0.83 2.15
N TYR A 70 -1.53 1.96 2.26
CA TYR A 70 -1.89 2.79 1.11
C TYR A 70 -0.69 3.48 0.46
N GLY A 71 0.39 3.74 1.21
CA GLY A 71 1.61 4.31 0.67
C GLY A 71 2.26 3.44 -0.41
N LEU A 72 1.92 2.15 -0.46
CA LEU A 72 2.42 1.17 -1.40
C LEU A 72 1.51 0.96 -2.62
N TYR A 73 0.39 1.68 -2.72
CA TYR A 73 -0.60 1.49 -3.79
C TYR A 73 -0.30 2.33 -5.03
N VAL A 74 0.82 2.01 -5.70
CA VAL A 74 1.22 2.60 -6.99
C VAL A 74 1.44 1.48 -8.03
N PRO A 75 0.45 0.61 -8.28
CA PRO A 75 0.61 -0.57 -9.14
C PRO A 75 0.97 -0.22 -10.58
N GLN A 76 0.62 0.99 -11.03
CA GLN A 76 0.91 1.48 -12.37
C GLN A 76 2.39 1.85 -12.60
N ASN A 77 3.15 2.10 -11.52
CA ASN A 77 4.53 2.60 -11.63
C ASN A 77 5.40 2.17 -10.43
N LEU A 78 5.60 0.87 -10.30
CA LEU A 78 6.31 0.25 -9.18
C LEU A 78 7.80 0.63 -9.13
N ASP A 79 8.47 0.76 -10.28
CA ASP A 79 9.88 1.16 -10.34
C ASP A 79 10.09 2.57 -9.75
N GLU A 80 9.22 3.51 -10.12
CA GLU A 80 9.26 4.86 -9.58
C GLU A 80 8.94 4.88 -8.09
N MET A 81 7.96 4.10 -7.63
CA MET A 81 7.63 3.99 -6.21
C MET A 81 8.84 3.47 -5.40
N VAL A 82 9.49 2.40 -5.86
CA VAL A 82 10.69 1.84 -5.21
C VAL A 82 11.81 2.87 -5.17
N GLN A 83 12.03 3.60 -6.26
CA GLN A 83 13.06 4.64 -6.34
C GLN A 83 12.75 5.80 -5.38
N MET A 84 11.51 6.31 -5.38
CA MET A 84 11.02 7.37 -4.50
C MET A 84 11.15 6.99 -3.02
N MET A 85 10.95 5.71 -2.69
CA MET A 85 11.10 5.16 -1.34
C MET A 85 12.55 4.78 -0.98
N GLY A 86 13.53 5.23 -1.76
CA GLY A 86 14.96 5.13 -1.46
C GLY A 86 15.63 3.87 -1.99
N GLY A 87 15.07 3.30 -3.06
CA GLY A 87 15.65 2.18 -3.80
C GLY A 87 15.39 0.81 -3.17
N LYS A 88 15.77 -0.23 -3.91
CA LYS A 88 15.45 -1.64 -3.63
C LYS A 88 15.79 -2.10 -2.21
N GLU A 89 16.95 -1.71 -1.68
CA GLU A 89 17.36 -2.13 -0.33
C GLU A 89 16.55 -1.48 0.78
N ARG A 90 16.31 -0.16 0.71
CA ARG A 90 15.48 0.53 1.70
C ARG A 90 14.04 0.05 1.61
N PHE A 91 13.54 -0.14 0.40
CA PHE A 91 12.19 -0.63 0.17
C PHE A 91 11.99 -2.07 0.70
N SER A 92 12.95 -2.98 0.47
CA SER A 92 12.91 -4.32 1.07
C SER A 92 12.88 -4.27 2.60
N LYS A 93 13.64 -3.37 3.24
CA LYS A 93 13.63 -3.25 4.70
C LYS A 93 12.31 -2.69 5.22
N HIS A 94 11.70 -1.76 4.48
CA HIS A 94 10.37 -1.25 4.79
C HIS A 94 9.33 -2.36 4.75
N LEU A 95 9.34 -3.22 3.72
CA LEU A 95 8.47 -4.40 3.64
C LEU A 95 8.74 -5.37 4.81
N ASP A 96 10.01 -5.63 5.15
CA ASP A 96 10.34 -6.46 6.30
C ASP A 96 9.72 -5.91 7.59
N SER A 97 9.88 -4.61 7.84
CA SER A 97 9.27 -3.94 9.00
C SER A 97 7.74 -3.99 8.97
N LEU A 98 7.11 -3.81 7.81
CA LEU A 98 5.66 -3.92 7.66
C LEU A 98 5.16 -5.28 8.14
N PHE A 99 5.81 -6.38 7.73
CA PHE A 99 5.40 -7.73 8.12
C PHE A 99 5.80 -8.14 9.54
N THR A 100 6.79 -7.49 10.17
CA THR A 100 7.33 -7.95 11.47
C THR A 100 7.11 -6.99 12.62
N MET A 101 6.61 -5.77 12.38
CA MET A 101 6.44 -4.80 13.47
C MET A 101 5.39 -5.26 14.48
N GLU A 102 5.61 -4.93 15.75
CA GLU A 102 4.57 -5.06 16.76
C GLU A 102 3.68 -3.81 16.69
N LEU A 103 2.38 -4.01 16.43
CA LEU A 103 1.38 -2.96 16.47
C LEU A 103 0.70 -2.94 17.85
N ASP A 104 0.64 -1.76 18.47
CA ASP A 104 -0.22 -1.51 19.63
C ASP A 104 -1.70 -1.67 19.27
N ASP A 105 -2.50 -2.18 20.20
CA ASP A 105 -3.95 -2.38 20.00
C ASP A 105 -4.68 -1.08 19.61
N LYS A 106 -4.21 0.08 20.08
CA LYS A 106 -4.81 1.39 19.76
C LYS A 106 -4.90 1.71 18.26
N TYR A 107 -4.07 1.08 17.43
CA TYR A 107 -4.08 1.26 15.96
C TYR A 107 -5.08 0.34 15.26
N ILE A 108 -5.58 -0.66 15.96
CA ILE A 108 -6.45 -1.72 15.43
C ILE A 108 -7.86 -1.62 16.03
N GLU A 109 -7.98 -1.23 17.31
CA GLU A 109 -9.23 -1.24 18.09
C GLU A 109 -10.40 -0.43 17.49
N LYS A 110 -10.09 0.52 16.61
CA LYS A 110 -11.09 1.39 15.95
C LYS A 110 -11.56 0.85 14.60
N ASN A 111 -11.03 -0.29 14.16
CA ASN A 111 -11.35 -0.88 12.87
C ASN A 111 -12.06 -2.22 13.09
N GLU A 112 -13.33 -2.28 12.69
CA GLU A 112 -14.17 -3.48 12.87
C GLU A 112 -13.70 -4.65 11.99
N ASP A 113 -12.98 -4.36 10.90
CA ASP A 113 -12.51 -5.35 9.93
C ASP A 113 -11.09 -5.88 10.21
N ILE A 114 -10.40 -5.36 11.24
CA ILE A 114 -9.04 -5.77 11.59
C ILE A 114 -9.04 -6.60 12.88
N THR A 115 -8.82 -7.91 12.73
CA THR A 115 -8.58 -8.82 13.85
C THR A 115 -7.12 -9.22 13.94
N ARG A 116 -6.65 -9.64 15.11
CA ARG A 116 -5.26 -10.10 15.30
C ARG A 116 -4.93 -11.33 14.45
N ASP A 117 -5.91 -12.16 14.14
CA ASP A 117 -5.75 -13.34 13.29
C ASP A 117 -5.61 -12.98 11.81
N GLY A 118 -6.09 -11.80 11.39
CA GLY A 118 -6.00 -11.28 10.02
C GLY A 118 -4.82 -10.36 9.73
N ILE A 119 -3.88 -10.19 10.68
CA ILE A 119 -2.71 -9.32 10.50
C ILE A 119 -1.37 -10.02 10.68
N MET A 120 -0.36 -9.50 10.00
CA MET A 120 1.05 -9.88 10.17
C MET A 120 1.89 -8.60 10.27
N GLY A 121 2.19 -8.22 11.51
CA GLY A 121 2.66 -6.87 11.79
C GLY A 121 1.60 -5.83 11.43
N ASN A 122 1.90 -4.97 10.45
CA ASN A 122 0.96 -3.98 9.91
C ASN A 122 0.38 -4.37 8.54
N TYR A 123 0.73 -5.56 8.05
CA TYR A 123 0.03 -6.17 6.94
C TYR A 123 -1.36 -6.63 7.39
N VAL A 124 -2.40 -6.26 6.64
CA VAL A 124 -3.78 -6.68 6.88
C VAL A 124 -4.25 -7.48 5.67
N GLN A 125 -4.48 -8.79 5.84
CA GLN A 125 -4.98 -9.65 4.75
C GLN A 125 -6.48 -9.53 4.55
N GLY A 126 -7.23 -9.26 5.63
CA GLY A 126 -8.68 -9.15 5.62
C GLY A 126 -9.24 -7.91 4.91
N ASN A 127 -8.38 -7.06 4.33
CA ASN A 127 -8.78 -5.86 3.60
C ASN A 127 -7.91 -5.68 2.33
N GLU A 128 -8.53 -5.24 1.24
CA GLU A 128 -7.94 -5.21 -0.11
C GLU A 128 -6.71 -4.32 -0.31
N PRO A 129 -6.56 -3.15 0.37
CA PRO A 129 -5.41 -2.27 0.16
C PRO A 129 -4.06 -2.94 0.41
N GLY A 130 -4.03 -4.04 1.17
CA GLY A 130 -2.82 -4.81 1.45
C GLY A 130 -2.50 -5.90 0.44
N HIS A 131 -3.47 -6.42 -0.33
CA HIS A 131 -3.34 -7.72 -1.03
C HIS A 131 -2.14 -7.83 -1.98
N HIS A 132 -1.70 -6.72 -2.58
CA HIS A 132 -0.57 -6.69 -3.50
C HIS A 132 0.80 -6.63 -2.80
N ILE A 133 0.86 -6.25 -1.52
CA ILE A 133 2.10 -5.96 -0.79
C ILE A 133 3.10 -7.14 -0.78
N PRO A 134 2.70 -8.41 -0.56
CA PRO A 134 3.64 -9.53 -0.55
C PRO A 134 4.41 -9.68 -1.88
N TYR A 135 3.79 -9.28 -3.00
CA TYR A 135 4.37 -9.37 -4.33
C TYR A 135 5.38 -8.24 -4.63
N LEU A 136 5.41 -7.19 -3.81
CA LEU A 136 6.32 -6.06 -3.99
C LEU A 136 7.80 -6.44 -3.75
N TYR A 137 8.08 -7.55 -3.06
CA TYR A 137 9.45 -8.06 -2.93
C TYR A 137 10.07 -8.44 -4.29
N ASN A 138 9.26 -8.78 -5.31
CA ASN A 138 9.76 -9.03 -6.67
C ASN A 138 10.49 -7.80 -7.25
N TRP A 139 10.09 -6.59 -6.85
CA TRP A 139 10.76 -5.34 -7.27
C TRP A 139 12.01 -4.99 -6.46
N THR A 140 12.31 -5.76 -5.42
CA THR A 140 13.51 -5.55 -4.57
C THR A 140 14.70 -6.40 -5.00
N GLY A 141 14.52 -7.38 -5.89
CA GLY A 141 15.51 -8.42 -6.16
C GLY A 141 15.61 -9.49 -5.06
N LYS A 142 14.59 -9.57 -4.18
CA LYS A 142 14.46 -10.57 -3.11
C LYS A 142 13.12 -11.31 -3.25
N ASP A 143 12.84 -11.77 -4.45
CA ASP A 143 11.64 -12.51 -4.88
C ASP A 143 11.33 -13.74 -4.00
N TYR A 144 12.35 -14.39 -3.43
CA TYR A 144 12.17 -15.48 -2.45
C TYR A 144 11.32 -15.05 -1.23
N LYS A 145 11.35 -13.77 -0.85
CA LYS A 145 10.50 -13.24 0.24
C LYS A 145 9.04 -13.14 -0.16
N THR A 146 8.70 -12.89 -1.43
CA THR A 146 7.32 -13.02 -1.90
C THR A 146 6.82 -14.44 -1.69
N GLN A 147 7.62 -15.43 -2.07
CA GLN A 147 7.25 -16.85 -1.96
C GLN A 147 7.01 -17.24 -0.50
N GLU A 148 7.92 -16.83 0.39
CA GLU A 148 7.78 -17.05 1.83
C GLU A 148 6.52 -16.38 2.40
N ARG A 149 6.31 -15.08 2.13
CA ARG A 149 5.19 -14.33 2.69
C ARG A 149 3.84 -14.85 2.22
N VAL A 150 3.69 -15.12 0.92
CA VAL A 150 2.45 -15.67 0.37
C VAL A 150 2.13 -17.03 1.00
N ARG A 151 3.13 -17.90 1.22
CA ARG A 151 2.90 -19.17 1.91
C ARG A 151 2.46 -18.99 3.35
N ILE A 152 3.12 -18.12 4.12
CA ILE A 152 2.73 -17.85 5.51
C ILE A 152 1.31 -17.27 5.59
N ILE A 153 0.96 -16.35 4.68
CA ILE A 153 -0.38 -15.76 4.61
C ILE A 153 -1.42 -16.87 4.33
N MET A 154 -1.20 -17.69 3.30
CA MET A 154 -2.09 -18.80 2.97
C MET A 154 -2.29 -19.76 4.15
N ASP A 155 -1.20 -20.12 4.85
CA ASP A 155 -1.26 -21.08 5.96
C ASP A 155 -1.92 -20.51 7.23
N LYS A 156 -1.80 -19.20 7.47
CA LYS A 156 -2.30 -18.55 8.68
C LYS A 156 -3.69 -17.95 8.56
N MET A 157 -4.04 -17.43 7.39
CA MET A 157 -5.19 -16.54 7.20
C MET A 157 -6.30 -17.15 6.35
N TYR A 158 -6.12 -18.40 5.91
CA TYR A 158 -7.12 -19.16 5.17
C TYR A 158 -7.28 -20.57 5.76
N GLY A 159 -8.51 -21.06 5.80
CA GLY A 159 -8.83 -22.40 6.30
C GLY A 159 -10.12 -22.98 5.72
N PRO A 160 -10.33 -24.30 5.79
CA PRO A 160 -11.49 -24.96 5.20
C PRO A 160 -12.76 -24.94 6.09
N LYS A 161 -12.77 -24.14 7.16
CA LYS A 161 -13.86 -24.07 8.14
C LYS A 161 -14.70 -22.80 7.94
N GLN A 162 -15.81 -22.69 8.67
CA GLN A 162 -16.70 -21.53 8.60
C GLN A 162 -16.00 -20.20 8.98
N ASP A 163 -15.03 -20.26 9.88
CA ASP A 163 -14.13 -19.16 10.29
C ASP A 163 -12.85 -19.11 9.45
N GLY A 164 -12.89 -19.66 8.24
CA GLY A 164 -11.73 -19.86 7.38
C GLY A 164 -11.24 -18.63 6.63
N LEU A 165 -11.89 -17.46 6.78
CA LEU A 165 -11.52 -16.21 6.13
C LEU A 165 -11.18 -15.15 7.19
N CYS A 166 -10.13 -14.38 6.92
CA CYS A 166 -9.62 -13.35 7.82
C CYS A 166 -10.26 -11.96 7.63
N GLY A 167 -11.29 -11.85 6.80
CA GLY A 167 -12.02 -10.64 6.44
C GLY A 167 -13.18 -10.96 5.50
N ASN A 168 -13.76 -9.93 4.89
CA ASN A 168 -14.81 -10.09 3.88
C ASN A 168 -14.25 -10.79 2.62
N ASP A 169 -15.09 -11.59 1.94
CA ASP A 169 -14.75 -12.27 0.67
C ASP A 169 -14.87 -11.34 -0.55
#